data_AF-A0AAW9MZM6-F1
#
_entry.id   AF-A0AAW9MZM6-F1
#
_cell.length_a   1.000
_cell.length_b   1.000
_cell.length_c   1.000
_cell.angle_alpha   90.00
_cell.angle_beta   90.00
_cell.angle_gamma   90.00
#
_symmetry.space_group_name_H-M   'P 1'
#
loop_
_entity.id
_entity.type
_entity.pdbx_description
1 polymer ?
#
loop_
_entity_poly.entity_id
_entity_poly.type
_entity_poly.pdbx_seq_one_letter_code
_entity_poly.pdbx_strand_id
1 'polypeptide(L)'
;MSKLLVVVDYQNDFVSGSLGFDGAEELEDPIKNRVLEYLSAGDDVVYTLDTHKDNYLQSNEGHNLPIEHCIIGTKGHELYGSIKDLLKEKKIIYKIYVWI
;
A
#
# COMPACT_ATOMS: atom_id res chain seq x y z
N MET A 1 3.38 -3.65 -26.30
CA MET A 1 4.22 -3.55 -25.09
C MET A 1 3.37 -3.94 -23.91
N SER A 2 3.89 -4.75 -23.00
CA SER A 2 3.23 -5.02 -21.71
C SER A 2 3.28 -3.75 -20.87
N LYS A 3 2.19 -3.42 -20.17
CA LYS A 3 2.17 -2.34 -19.19
C LYS A 3 2.30 -2.91 -17.78
N LEU A 4 2.69 -2.04 -16.86
CA LEU A 4 2.76 -2.33 -15.43
C LEU A 4 2.04 -1.20 -14.69
N LEU A 5 1.10 -1.57 -13.82
CA LEU A 5 0.54 -0.66 -12.83
C LEU A 5 1.27 -0.85 -11.49
N VAL A 6 1.70 0.25 -10.89
CA VAL A 6 2.25 0.25 -9.53
C VAL A 6 1.29 1.00 -8.63
N VAL A 7 0.72 0.30 -7.65
CA VAL A 7 -0.08 0.90 -6.58
C VAL A 7 0.85 1.12 -5.40
N VAL A 8 1.05 2.38 -5.05
CA VAL A 8 2.03 2.79 -4.04
C VAL A 8 1.33 3.01 -2.71
N ASP A 9 1.70 2.21 -1.72
CA ASP A 9 1.48 2.44 -0.29
C ASP A 9 0.03 2.80 0.09
N TYR A 10 -0.94 2.15 -0.55
CA TYR A 10 -2.37 2.34 -0.25
C TYR A 10 -2.79 1.49 0.96
N GLN A 11 -2.14 1.75 2.10
CA GLN A 11 -2.25 1.02 3.36
C GLN A 11 -3.18 1.73 4.34
N ASN A 12 -3.68 1.02 5.35
CA ASN A 12 -4.61 1.57 6.33
C ASN A 12 -4.05 2.81 7.03
N ASP A 13 -2.75 2.83 7.39
CA ASP A 13 -2.14 3.98 8.08
C ASP A 13 -2.06 5.23 7.22
N PHE A 14 -1.94 5.11 5.90
CA PHE A 14 -1.92 6.26 4.99
C PHE A 14 -3.32 6.71 4.53
N VAL A 15 -4.36 5.93 4.84
CA VAL A 15 -5.73 6.26 4.46
C VAL A 15 -6.55 6.71 5.67
N SER A 16 -6.57 5.90 6.72
CA SER A 16 -7.45 6.11 7.89
C SER A 16 -6.75 5.95 9.25
N GLY A 17 -5.46 5.68 9.25
CA GLY A 17 -4.66 5.46 10.45
C GLY A 17 -3.70 6.61 10.74
N SER A 18 -2.50 6.30 11.21
CA SER A 18 -1.61 7.28 11.85
C SER A 18 -1.13 8.42 10.95
N LEU A 19 -1.11 8.20 9.62
CA LEU A 19 -0.74 9.18 8.60
C LEU A 19 -1.84 9.37 7.54
N GLY A 20 -3.09 9.09 7.90
CA GLY A 20 -4.25 9.29 7.03
C GLY A 20 -4.58 10.77 6.83
N PHE A 21 -5.33 11.06 5.77
CA PHE A 21 -5.83 12.40 5.47
C PHE A 21 -7.21 12.35 4.83
N ASP A 22 -8.00 13.41 5.03
CA ASP A 22 -9.36 13.51 4.49
C ASP A 22 -9.36 13.37 2.96
N GLY A 23 -10.16 12.44 2.44
CA GLY A 23 -10.30 12.16 1.01
C GLY A 23 -9.39 11.04 0.50
N ALA A 24 -8.51 10.48 1.33
CA ALA A 24 -7.72 9.30 0.96
C ALA A 24 -8.62 8.09 0.70
N GLU A 25 -9.73 7.96 1.45
CA GLU A 25 -10.75 6.92 1.30
C GLU A 25 -11.51 7.02 -0.03
N GLU A 26 -11.66 8.23 -0.59
CA GLU A 26 -12.34 8.45 -1.87
C GLU A 26 -11.53 7.87 -3.05
N LEU A 27 -10.25 7.58 -2.85
CA LEU A 27 -9.37 6.98 -3.85
C LEU A 27 -9.55 5.47 -3.99
N GLU A 28 -10.31 4.81 -3.11
CA GLU A 28 -10.45 3.35 -3.11
C GLU A 28 -11.03 2.85 -4.44
N ASP A 29 -12.19 3.39 -4.84
CA ASP A 29 -12.86 2.99 -6.08
C ASP A 29 -12.04 3.35 -7.34
N PRO A 30 -11.47 4.56 -7.47
CA PRO A 30 -10.55 4.88 -8.57
C PRO A 30 -9.37 3.91 -8.70
N ILE A 31 -8.69 3.58 -7.60
CA ILE A 31 -7.54 2.65 -7.59
C ILE A 31 -8.01 1.25 -7.98
N LYS A 32 -9.09 0.77 -7.38
CA LYS A 32 -9.70 -0.53 -7.68
C LYS A 32 -10.03 -0.67 -9.15
N ASN A 33 -10.70 0.32 -9.73
CA ASN A 33 -11.07 0.32 -11.14
C ASN A 33 -9.83 0.25 -12.05
N ARG A 34 -8.77 0.99 -11.71
CA ARG A 34 -7.52 0.96 -12.47
C ARG A 34 -6.81 -0.38 -12.38
N VAL A 35 -6.80 -1.02 -11.21
CA VAL A 35 -6.27 -2.38 -11.04
C VAL A 35 -7.03 -3.38 -11.91
N LEU A 36 -8.37 -3.36 -11.84
CA LEU A 36 -9.22 -4.26 -12.63
C LEU A 36 -9.03 -4.06 -14.13
N GLU A 37 -8.88 -2.81 -14.60
CA GLU A 37 -8.57 -2.49 -15.99
C GLU A 37 -7.29 -3.20 -16.45
N TYR A 38 -6.20 -3.06 -15.70
CA TYR A 38 -4.90 -3.67 -16.04
C TYR A 38 -4.95 -5.20 -16.00
N LEU A 39 -5.57 -5.77 -14.96
CA LEU A 39 -5.75 -7.21 -14.86
C LEU A 39 -6.58 -7.77 -16.03
N SER A 40 -7.64 -7.06 -16.43
CA SER A 40 -8.50 -7.46 -17.56
C SER A 40 -7.80 -7.37 -18.92
N ALA A 41 -6.87 -6.42 -19.06
CA ALA A 41 -6.00 -6.29 -20.24
C ALA A 41 -4.87 -7.35 -20.27
N GLY A 42 -4.72 -8.12 -19.19
CA GLY A 42 -3.64 -9.09 -19.04
C GLY A 42 -2.28 -8.46 -18.73
N ASP A 43 -2.26 -7.19 -18.30
CA ASP A 43 -1.08 -6.49 -17.82
C ASP A 43 -0.78 -6.86 -16.35
N ASP A 44 0.42 -6.49 -15.88
CA ASP A 44 0.86 -6.79 -14.51
C ASP A 44 0.48 -5.67 -13.54
N VAL A 45 0.26 -6.04 -12.28
CA VAL A 45 0.00 -5.11 -11.17
C VAL A 45 0.95 -5.43 -10.02
N VAL A 46 1.64 -4.40 -9.53
CA VAL A 46 2.54 -4.45 -8.37
C VAL A 46 2.01 -3.53 -7.29
N TYR A 47 2.10 -3.98 -6.05
CA TYR A 47 1.85 -3.16 -4.87
C TYR A 47 3.17 -2.96 -4.12
N THR A 48 3.51 -1.70 -3.85
CA THR A 48 4.52 -1.38 -2.83
C THR A 48 3.81 -1.21 -1.51
N LEU A 49 4.50 -1.63 -0.46
CA LEU A 49 4.07 -1.37 0.90
C LEU A 49 5.26 -0.75 1.61
N ASP A 50 5.03 0.41 2.19
CA ASP A 50 5.89 0.89 3.24
C ASP A 50 5.82 -0.10 4.41
N THR A 51 6.97 -0.41 4.99
CA THR A 51 7.06 -1.48 5.97
C THR A 51 8.13 -1.19 6.99
N HIS A 52 7.66 -0.98 8.21
CA HIS A 52 8.51 -0.73 9.35
C HIS A 52 8.48 -1.90 10.33
N LYS A 53 9.49 -1.92 11.21
CA LYS A 53 9.55 -2.82 12.37
C LYS A 53 9.25 -2.01 13.62
N ASP A 54 9.05 -2.73 14.71
CA ASP A 54 8.76 -2.23 16.05
C ASP A 54 9.83 -1.25 16.58
N ASN A 55 11.01 -1.20 15.95
CA ASN A 55 12.07 -0.24 16.26
C ASN A 55 12.08 0.99 15.32
N TYR A 56 10.95 1.32 14.67
CA TYR A 56 10.81 2.43 13.72
C TYR A 56 11.38 3.75 14.25
N LEU A 57 11.09 4.10 15.50
CA LEU A 57 11.56 5.35 16.12
C LEU A 57 13.08 5.47 16.25
N GLN A 58 13.83 4.38 16.00
CA GLN A 58 15.30 4.37 15.96
C GLN A 58 15.86 4.55 14.53
N SER A 59 15.02 4.51 13.49
CA SER A 59 15.43 4.71 12.09
C SER A 59 15.69 6.19 11.82
N ASN A 60 16.35 6.50 10.70
CA ASN A 60 16.52 7.90 10.29
C ASN A 60 15.16 8.57 10.05
N GLU A 61 14.22 7.86 9.43
CA GLU A 61 12.87 8.36 9.24
C GLU A 61 12.16 8.61 10.57
N GLY A 62 12.17 7.65 11.51
CA GLY A 62 11.51 7.80 12.81
C GLY A 62 12.05 8.95 13.67
N HIS A 63 13.30 9.37 13.47
CA HIS A 63 13.82 10.60 14.07
C HIS A 63 13.24 11.87 13.44
N ASN A 64 12.93 11.86 12.15
CA ASN A 64 12.40 13.01 11.40
C ASN A 64 10.85 13.04 11.35
N LEU A 65 10.21 11.88 11.47
CA LEU A 65 8.77 11.65 11.52
C LEU A 65 8.47 10.70 12.70
N PRO A 66 8.40 11.20 13.94
CA PRO A 66 8.26 10.36 15.14
C PRO A 66 6.82 9.87 15.34
N ILE A 67 6.24 9.26 14.30
CA ILE A 67 4.88 8.71 14.27
C ILE A 67 5.00 7.28 13.73
N GLU A 68 4.75 6.29 14.59
CA GLU A 68 4.72 4.90 14.14
C GLU A 68 3.60 4.68 13.12
N HIS A 69 3.94 4.02 12.03
CA HIS A 69 3.03 3.66 10.95
C HIS A 69 3.55 2.41 10.24
N CYS A 70 2.69 1.75 9.49
CA CYS A 70 3.05 0.65 8.59
C CYS A 70 3.92 -0.44 9.25
N ILE A 71 3.76 -0.67 10.55
CA ILE A 71 4.52 -1.66 11.32
C ILE A 71 4.05 -3.05 10.90
N ILE A 72 4.98 -3.89 10.45
CA ILE A 72 4.69 -5.22 9.93
C ILE A 72 3.85 -6.06 10.91
N GLY A 73 2.76 -6.64 10.42
CA GLY A 73 1.84 -7.45 11.22
C GLY A 73 0.77 -6.66 11.98
N THR A 74 0.79 -5.33 11.94
CA THR A 74 -0.32 -4.51 12.44
C THR A 74 -1.41 -4.31 11.39
N LYS A 75 -2.61 -3.91 11.82
CA LYS A 75 -3.70 -3.54 10.89
C LYS A 75 -3.32 -2.35 10.01
N GLY A 76 -2.57 -1.38 10.56
CA GLY A 76 -2.11 -0.19 9.86
C GLY A 76 -1.28 -0.50 8.61
N HIS A 77 -0.49 -1.58 8.66
CA HIS A 77 0.33 -2.09 7.57
C HIS A 77 -0.45 -2.75 6.42
N GLU A 78 -1.66 -3.25 6.65
CA GLU A 78 -2.42 -3.92 5.59
C GLU A 78 -2.90 -2.92 4.52
N LEU A 79 -3.07 -3.39 3.27
CA LEU A 79 -3.75 -2.60 2.24
C LEU A 79 -5.16 -2.19 2.69
N TYR A 80 -5.56 -0.98 2.33
CA TYR A 80 -6.83 -0.40 2.72
C TYR A 80 -8.01 -1.03 1.97
N GLY A 81 -9.13 -1.19 2.68
CA GLY A 81 -10.43 -1.52 2.10
C GLY A 81 -10.44 -2.77 1.22
N SER A 82 -11.21 -2.71 0.14
CA SER A 82 -11.39 -3.79 -0.83
C SER A 82 -10.19 -4.00 -1.75
N ILE A 83 -9.17 -3.13 -1.71
CA ILE A 83 -7.91 -3.35 -2.44
C ILE A 83 -7.21 -4.61 -1.91
N LYS A 84 -7.30 -4.87 -0.59
CA LYS A 84 -6.79 -6.10 0.04
C LYS A 84 -7.41 -7.38 -0.53
N ASP A 85 -8.62 -7.33 -1.08
CA ASP A 85 -9.29 -8.51 -1.61
C ASP A 85 -8.85 -8.88 -3.04
N LEU A 86 -8.36 -7.91 -3.81
CA LEU A 86 -7.91 -8.10 -5.20
C LEU A 86 -6.65 -8.96 -5.30
N LEU A 87 -5.88 -8.98 -4.22
CA LEU A 87 -4.63 -9.70 -3.99
C LEU A 87 -4.67 -11.23 -4.21
N LYS A 88 -5.85 -11.81 -4.40
CA LYS A 88 -6.05 -13.24 -4.71
C LYS A 88 -5.78 -13.56 -6.19
N GLU A 89 -5.61 -12.55 -7.04
CA GLU A 89 -5.40 -12.72 -8.48
C GLU A 89 -3.96 -13.12 -8.84
N LYS A 90 -3.80 -14.04 -9.80
CA LYS A 90 -2.52 -14.72 -10.11
C LYS A 90 -1.40 -13.82 -10.66
N LYS A 91 -1.69 -12.56 -11.02
CA LYS A 91 -0.75 -11.60 -11.63
C LYS A 91 -0.31 -10.48 -10.69
N ILE A 92 -0.56 -10.63 -9.40
CA ILE A 92 -0.17 -9.65 -8.39
C ILE A 92 1.19 -10.03 -7.81
N ILE A 93 2.18 -9.18 -8.05
CA ILE A 93 3.52 -9.33 -7.47
C ILE A 93 3.59 -8.48 -6.21
N TYR A 94 3.83 -9.15 -5.09
CA TYR A 94 4.09 -8.49 -3.81
C TYR A 94 5.58 -8.31 -3.59
N LYS A 95 5.90 -7.24 -2.88
CA LYS A 95 7.15 -6.98 -2.16
C LYS A 95 8.18 -6.19 -2.96
N ILE A 96 8.01 -4.88 -2.87
CA ILE A 96 9.15 -4.04 -2.55
C ILE A 96 8.89 -3.55 -1.13
N TYR A 97 9.68 -4.08 -0.18
CA TYR A 97 9.78 -3.51 1.16
C TYR A 97 10.73 -2.33 1.05
N VAL A 98 10.18 -1.12 1.02
CA VAL A 98 11.00 0.08 1.08
C VAL A 98 11.22 0.36 2.56
N TRP A 99 12.47 0.17 3.02
CA TRP A 99 12.91 0.63 4.33
C TRP A 99 13.43 2.04 4.11
N ILE A 100 12.67 3.06 4.49
CA ILE A 100 13.15 4.44 4.49
C ILE A 100 13.74 4.78 5.88
#